data_AF-A0A1C5TGB4-F1
#
_entry.id   AF-A0A1C5TGB4-F1
#
_cell.length_a   1.000
_cell.length_b   1.000
_cell.length_c   1.000
_cell.angle_alpha   90.00
_cell.angle_beta   90.00
_cell.angle_gamma   90.00
#
_symmetry.space_group_name_H-M   'P 1'
#
loop_
_entity.id
_entity.type
_entity.pdbx_description
1 polymer ?
#
loop_
_entity_poly.entity_id
_entity_poly.type
_entity_poly.pdbx_seq_one_letter_code
_entity_poly.pdbx_strand_id
1 'polypeptide(L)'
;MEHSIKAGLMITSASDYNMEICRGANEACKELGIELVIFFGGSVDPNVEFVQSSDYQKANVYVFADYLDLDFLVIPASSICRTDQKTREAFPKYFHTPVVTLNSQIKDYPFVVYNNKKSVYNAVSYMIEKNHCQHIGIITGYDSGVTA
;
A
#
# COMPACT_ATOMS: atom_id res chain seq x y z
N MET A 1 5.59 24.33 23.81
CA MET A 1 4.97 24.33 22.47
C MET A 1 4.26 23.01 22.33
N GLU A 2 3.00 23.02 21.93
CA GLU A 2 2.22 21.80 21.68
C GLU A 2 2.80 21.14 20.42
N HIS A 3 3.19 19.87 20.52
CA HIS A 3 3.74 19.13 19.38
C HIS A 3 2.60 18.82 18.41
N SER A 4 2.69 19.34 17.18
CA SER A 4 1.72 19.02 16.12
C SER A 4 2.09 17.67 15.53
N ILE A 5 1.15 16.74 15.54
CA ILE A 5 1.35 15.38 15.02
C ILE A 5 1.61 15.44 13.52
N LYS A 6 2.61 14.70 13.04
CA LYS A 6 2.99 14.58 11.62
C LYS A 6 2.96 13.13 11.16
N ALA A 7 2.15 12.87 10.15
CA ALA A 7 1.99 11.56 9.52
C ALA A 7 2.72 11.49 8.18
N GLY A 8 3.38 10.37 7.91
CA GLY A 8 3.89 10.04 6.58
C GLY A 8 2.96 9.08 5.83
N LEU A 9 2.86 9.25 4.50
CA LEU A 9 2.20 8.28 3.61
C LEU A 9 3.09 7.98 2.41
N MET A 10 3.33 6.70 2.11
CA MET A 10 4.07 6.29 0.92
C MET A 10 3.14 5.90 -0.22
N ILE A 11 3.44 6.35 -1.43
CA ILE A 11 2.79 5.88 -2.68
C ILE A 11 3.82 5.65 -3.79
N THR A 12 3.45 4.88 -4.81
CA THR A 12 4.36 4.48 -5.90
C THR A 12 4.09 5.17 -7.24
N SER A 13 2.92 5.78 -7.41
CA SER A 13 2.47 6.38 -8.67
C SER A 13 1.20 7.20 -8.45
N ALA A 14 0.81 8.00 -9.45
CA ALA A 14 -0.44 8.75 -9.46
C ALA A 14 -1.61 7.94 -10.05
N SER A 15 -1.66 6.62 -9.81
CA SER A 15 -2.82 5.80 -10.20
C SER A 15 -4.06 6.18 -9.39
N ASP A 16 -5.25 6.00 -9.95
CA ASP A 16 -6.52 6.28 -9.26
C ASP A 16 -6.57 5.63 -7.87
N TYR A 17 -6.10 4.39 -7.77
CA TYR A 17 -5.98 3.67 -6.51
C TYR A 17 -5.12 4.41 -5.46
N ASN A 18 -3.92 4.84 -5.83
CA ASN A 18 -3.04 5.58 -4.92
C ASN A 18 -3.60 6.97 -4.59
N MET A 19 -4.27 7.62 -5.55
CA MET A 19 -4.89 8.91 -5.34
C MET A 19 -6.07 8.84 -4.36
N GLU A 20 -6.85 7.76 -4.38
CA GLU A 20 -7.91 7.55 -3.38
C GLU A 20 -7.34 7.28 -1.98
N ILE A 21 -6.19 6.60 -1.86
CA ILE A 21 -5.47 6.48 -0.58
C ILE A 21 -5.02 7.86 -0.09
N CYS A 22 -4.39 8.67 -0.96
CA CYS A 22 -3.97 10.03 -0.62
C CYS A 22 -5.16 10.89 -0.19
N ARG A 23 -6.28 10.80 -0.91
CA ARG A 23 -7.51 11.52 -0.58
C ARG A 23 -8.02 11.14 0.80
N GLY A 24 -8.16 9.85 1.09
CA GLY A 24 -8.61 9.38 2.41
C GLY A 24 -7.68 9.82 3.54
N ALA A 25 -6.36 9.70 3.35
CA ALA A 25 -5.38 10.15 4.33
C ALA A 25 -5.43 11.67 4.56
N ASN A 26 -5.55 12.46 3.48
CA ASN A 26 -5.61 13.91 3.55
C ASN A 26 -6.88 14.39 4.26
N GLU A 27 -8.03 13.80 3.98
CA GLU A 27 -9.27 14.15 4.69
C GLU A 27 -9.18 13.80 6.19
N ALA A 28 -8.68 12.61 6.53
CA ALA A 28 -8.46 12.23 7.93
C ALA A 28 -7.46 13.15 8.66
N CYS A 29 -6.36 13.54 8.01
CA CYS A 29 -5.37 14.43 8.61
C CYS A 29 -5.94 15.84 8.83
N LYS A 30 -6.74 16.37 7.89
CA LYS A 30 -7.45 17.65 8.07
C LYS A 30 -8.42 17.61 9.25
N GLU A 31 -9.22 16.55 9.34
CA GLU A 31 -10.20 16.39 10.44
C GLU A 31 -9.53 16.34 11.81
N LEU A 32 -8.35 15.72 11.89
CA LEU A 32 -7.59 15.54 13.13
C LEU A 32 -6.59 16.66 13.43
N GLY A 33 -6.40 17.62 12.51
CA GLY A 33 -5.38 18.67 12.65
C GLY A 33 -3.94 18.13 12.59
N ILE A 34 -3.72 17.06 11.83
CA ILE A 34 -2.42 16.38 11.65
C ILE A 34 -1.77 16.87 10.35
N GLU A 35 -0.45 17.10 10.37
CA GLU A 35 0.32 17.38 9.17
C GLU A 35 0.55 16.09 8.36
N LEU A 36 0.29 16.12 7.05
CA LEU A 36 0.50 14.97 6.17
C LEU A 36 1.67 15.21 5.21
N VAL A 37 2.67 14.33 5.27
CA VAL A 37 3.78 14.28 4.31
C VAL A 37 3.60 13.08 3.38
N ILE A 38 3.52 13.32 2.07
CA ILE A 38 3.37 12.27 1.07
C ILE A 38 4.72 12.00 0.40
N PHE A 39 5.21 10.77 0.53
CA PHE A 39 6.40 10.27 -0.15
C PHE A 39 6.01 9.64 -1.48
N PHE A 40 6.23 10.36 -2.57
CA PHE A 40 6.00 9.88 -3.92
C PHE A 40 7.22 9.12 -4.45
N GLY A 41 7.30 7.83 -4.10
CA GLY A 41 8.39 6.95 -4.50
C GLY A 41 8.00 6.01 -5.64
N GLY A 42 8.73 4.90 -5.76
CA GLY A 42 8.44 3.81 -6.70
C GLY A 42 8.41 2.47 -5.98
N SER A 43 8.09 1.40 -6.70
CA SER A 43 8.08 0.06 -6.08
C SER A 43 9.48 -0.39 -5.67
N VAL A 44 9.54 -1.07 -4.52
CA VAL A 44 10.74 -1.74 -4.01
C VAL A 44 10.69 -3.18 -4.47
N ASP A 45 11.35 -3.47 -5.58
CA ASP A 45 11.40 -4.80 -6.19
C ASP A 45 12.87 -5.19 -6.43
N PRO A 46 13.41 -6.18 -5.68
CA PRO A 46 14.78 -6.65 -5.87
C PRO A 46 15.00 -7.42 -7.18
N ASN A 47 13.94 -7.85 -7.86
CA ASN A 47 13.99 -8.61 -9.12
C ASN A 47 13.86 -7.71 -10.36
N VAL A 48 13.60 -6.41 -10.19
CA VAL A 48 13.64 -5.48 -11.31
C VAL A 48 15.10 -5.23 -11.67
N GLU A 49 15.51 -5.65 -12.87
CA GLU A 49 16.85 -5.37 -13.37
C GLU A 49 17.15 -3.87 -13.26
N PHE A 50 18.29 -3.58 -12.61
CA PHE A 50 18.75 -2.26 -12.13
C PHE A 50 18.74 -1.14 -13.20
N VAL A 51 18.59 -1.49 -14.47
CA VAL A 51 18.88 -0.64 -15.62
C VAL A 51 17.62 -0.03 -16.27
N GLN A 52 16.39 -0.49 -15.96
CA GLN A 52 15.21 -0.10 -16.77
C GLN A 52 13.95 0.42 -16.06
N SER A 53 13.90 0.55 -14.73
CA SER A 53 12.71 1.16 -14.09
C SER A 53 13.01 2.47 -13.37
N SER A 54 12.24 3.51 -13.71
CA SER A 54 12.21 4.77 -12.94
C SER A 54 11.76 4.56 -11.48
N ASP A 55 11.12 3.43 -11.19
CA ASP A 55 10.56 3.12 -9.88
C ASP A 55 11.64 2.83 -8.84
N TYR A 56 12.70 2.11 -9.21
CA TYR A 56 13.83 1.87 -8.30
C TYR A 56 14.51 3.18 -7.87
N GLN A 57 14.74 4.10 -8.81
CA GLN A 57 15.36 5.40 -8.51
C GLN A 57 14.47 6.25 -7.59
N LYS A 58 13.15 6.22 -7.80
CA LYS A 58 12.18 6.94 -6.96
C LYS A 58 12.06 6.35 -5.56
N ALA A 59 12.25 5.04 -5.39
CA ALA A 59 12.13 4.38 -4.08
C ALA A 59 13.11 4.95 -3.03
N ASN A 60 14.23 5.55 -3.46
CA ASN A 60 15.16 6.24 -2.56
C ASN A 60 14.51 7.37 -1.77
N VAL A 61 13.40 7.95 -2.23
CA VAL A 61 12.69 9.01 -1.48
C VAL A 61 12.21 8.51 -0.10
N TYR A 62 11.96 7.21 0.05
CA TYR A 62 11.46 6.64 1.30
C TYR A 62 12.47 6.76 2.43
N VAL A 63 13.78 6.84 2.14
CA VAL A 63 14.83 7.01 3.16
C VAL A 63 14.62 8.29 3.98
N PHE A 64 13.98 9.32 3.40
CA PHE A 64 13.75 10.59 4.07
C PHE A 64 12.69 10.50 5.19
N ALA A 65 11.94 9.41 5.30
CA ALA A 65 10.91 9.25 6.33
C ALA A 65 11.48 9.40 7.76
N ASP A 66 12.65 8.81 8.01
CA ASP A 66 13.31 8.87 9.31
C ASP A 66 13.98 10.24 9.60
N TYR A 67 14.05 11.15 8.61
CA TYR A 67 14.68 12.47 8.76
C TYR A 67 13.66 13.61 8.92
N LEU A 68 12.36 13.34 8.85
CA LEU A 68 11.30 14.36 8.87
C LEU A 68 10.54 14.47 10.19
N ASP A 69 11.06 13.82 11.25
CA ASP A 69 10.45 13.78 12.59
C ASP A 69 8.97 13.39 12.53
N LEU A 70 8.65 12.34 11.76
CA LEU A 70 7.30 11.80 11.66
C LEU A 70 6.91 11.06 12.94
N ASP A 71 5.69 11.24 13.41
CA ASP A 71 5.12 10.49 14.55
C ASP A 71 4.72 9.08 14.15
N PHE A 72 4.26 8.90 12.91
CA PHE A 72 3.99 7.59 12.33
C PHE A 72 4.02 7.61 10.79
N LEU A 73 4.17 6.43 10.21
CA LEU A 73 4.27 6.21 8.78
C LEU A 73 3.24 5.17 8.32
N VAL A 74 2.49 5.50 7.27
CA VAL A 74 1.53 4.62 6.62
C VAL A 74 2.15 4.04 5.34
N ILE A 75 2.30 2.72 5.29
CA ILE A 75 2.94 2.00 4.18
C ILE A 75 1.93 1.06 3.50
N PRO A 76 1.49 1.33 2.26
CA PRO A 76 0.77 0.38 1.42
C PRO A 76 1.70 -0.75 0.97
N ALA A 77 2.03 -1.67 1.88
CA ALA A 77 3.13 -2.61 1.71
C ALA A 77 2.98 -3.52 0.49
N SER A 78 1.76 -3.92 0.12
CA SER A 78 1.50 -4.70 -1.10
C SER A 78 1.68 -3.89 -2.39
N SER A 79 1.48 -2.57 -2.35
CA SER A 79 1.69 -1.68 -3.50
C SER A 79 3.16 -1.31 -3.68
N ILE A 80 3.86 -1.07 -2.56
CA ILE A 80 5.28 -0.71 -2.51
C ILE A 80 6.13 -1.95 -2.83
N CYS A 81 5.89 -3.07 -2.14
CA CYS A 81 6.61 -4.33 -2.28
C CYS A 81 5.74 -5.33 -3.04
N ARG A 82 5.83 -5.30 -4.37
CA ARG A 82 5.05 -6.14 -5.28
C ARG A 82 5.56 -7.58 -5.39
N THR A 83 6.69 -7.89 -4.75
CA THR A 83 7.37 -9.17 -4.81
C THR A 83 6.88 -10.17 -3.76
N ASP A 84 7.79 -11.04 -3.33
CA ASP A 84 7.57 -12.04 -2.31
C ASP A 84 7.29 -11.44 -0.92
N GLN A 85 6.69 -12.29 -0.09
CA GLN A 85 6.31 -11.96 1.27
C GLN A 85 7.50 -11.54 2.14
N LYS A 86 8.72 -12.06 1.91
CA LYS A 86 9.88 -11.75 2.75
C LYS A 86 10.31 -10.30 2.56
N THR A 87 10.38 -9.80 1.32
CA THR A 87 10.66 -8.39 1.05
C THR A 87 9.60 -7.49 1.69
N ARG A 88 8.32 -7.87 1.55
CA ARG A 88 7.21 -7.12 2.13
C ARG A 88 7.27 -7.05 3.66
N GLU A 89 7.62 -8.14 4.33
CA GLU A 89 7.79 -8.19 5.79
C GLU A 89 9.06 -7.50 6.28
N ALA A 90 10.11 -7.45 5.46
CA ALA A 90 11.36 -6.78 5.80
C ALA A 90 11.25 -5.26 5.64
N PHE A 91 10.47 -4.76 4.67
CA PHE A 91 10.47 -3.35 4.29
C PHE A 91 10.08 -2.39 5.44
N PRO A 92 9.02 -2.62 6.22
CA PRO A 92 8.70 -1.78 7.37
C PRO A 92 9.78 -1.71 8.45
N LYS A 93 10.67 -2.73 8.53
CA LYS A 93 11.73 -2.81 9.55
C LYS A 93 12.89 -1.85 9.28
N TYR A 94 12.96 -1.24 8.08
CA TYR A 94 13.97 -0.25 7.76
C TYR A 94 13.72 1.11 8.42
N PHE A 95 12.51 1.36 8.91
CA PHE A 95 12.11 2.64 9.48
C PHE A 95 12.13 2.59 11.01
N HIS A 96 12.68 3.64 11.62
CA HIS A 96 12.63 3.82 13.07
C HIS A 96 11.30 4.44 13.51
N THR A 97 10.63 5.18 12.62
CA THR A 97 9.29 5.72 12.83
C THR A 97 8.25 4.60 12.99
N PRO A 98 7.29 4.70 13.92
CA PRO A 98 6.17 3.75 14.05
C PRO A 98 5.43 3.56 12.72
N VAL A 99 5.21 2.31 12.31
CA VAL A 99 4.59 1.99 11.01
C VAL A 99 3.19 1.40 11.17
N VAL A 100 2.26 1.85 10.33
CA VAL A 100 0.97 1.21 10.05
C VAL A 100 0.97 0.71 8.60
N THR A 101 0.56 -0.55 8.40
CA THR A 101 0.58 -1.18 7.07
C THR A 101 -0.80 -1.14 6.42
N LEU A 102 -0.87 -0.79 5.13
CA LEU A 102 -2.07 -0.91 4.32
C LEU A 102 -1.94 -2.07 3.34
N ASN A 103 -3.06 -2.76 3.11
CA ASN A 103 -3.21 -3.82 2.09
C ASN A 103 -2.31 -5.04 2.29
N SER A 104 -1.63 -5.14 3.42
CA SER A 104 -0.86 -6.29 3.83
C SER A 104 -0.97 -6.44 5.33
N GLN A 105 -1.24 -7.65 5.80
CA GLN A 105 -1.07 -7.99 7.20
C GLN A 105 0.38 -8.42 7.40
N ILE A 106 1.12 -7.67 8.21
CA ILE A 106 2.51 -7.99 8.57
C ILE A 106 2.54 -8.21 10.08
N LYS A 107 3.19 -9.31 10.51
CA LYS A 107 3.29 -9.66 11.92
C LYS A 107 3.92 -8.50 12.71
N ASP A 108 3.39 -8.22 13.90
CA ASP A 108 3.87 -7.21 14.85
C ASP A 108 3.66 -5.75 14.41
N TYR A 109 2.97 -5.49 13.30
CA TYR A 109 2.56 -4.15 12.87
C TYR A 109 1.03 -3.98 12.88
N PRO A 110 0.50 -2.82 13.28
CA PRO A 110 -0.89 -2.48 13.01
C PRO A 110 -1.15 -2.45 11.51
N PHE A 111 -2.35 -2.86 11.10
CA PHE A 111 -2.68 -2.99 9.69
C PHE A 111 -4.13 -2.63 9.38
N VAL A 112 -4.36 -2.16 8.15
CA VAL A 112 -5.68 -2.02 7.55
C VAL A 112 -5.67 -2.74 6.21
N VAL A 113 -6.63 -3.66 6.02
CA VAL A 113 -6.73 -4.48 4.81
C VAL A 113 -8.15 -4.49 4.27
N TYR A 114 -8.28 -4.56 2.95
CA TYR A 114 -9.56 -4.83 2.30
C TYR A 114 -9.97 -6.30 2.48
N ASN A 115 -11.27 -6.54 2.66
CA ASN A 115 -11.82 -7.90 2.63
C ASN A 115 -12.05 -8.36 1.17
N ASN A 116 -10.97 -8.57 0.43
CA ASN A 116 -11.01 -8.91 -0.99
C ASN A 116 -11.80 -10.19 -1.27
N LYS A 117 -11.72 -11.20 -0.39
CA LYS A 117 -12.47 -12.46 -0.51
C LYS A 117 -13.98 -12.19 -0.52
N LYS A 118 -14.47 -11.40 0.44
CA LYS A 118 -15.88 -11.03 0.50
C LYS A 118 -16.28 -10.16 -0.69
N SER A 119 -15.43 -9.23 -1.13
CA SER A 119 -15.71 -8.37 -2.29
C SER A 119 -15.88 -9.18 -3.58
N VAL A 120 -14.98 -10.12 -3.86
CA VAL A 120 -15.09 -11.01 -5.04
C VAL A 120 -16.32 -11.90 -4.92
N TYR A 121 -16.56 -12.50 -3.75
CA TYR A 121 -17.77 -13.30 -3.52
C TYR A 121 -19.04 -12.49 -3.82
N ASN A 122 -19.16 -11.29 -3.25
CA ASN A 122 -20.32 -10.42 -3.47
C ASN A 122 -20.49 -10.05 -4.95
N ALA A 123 -19.39 -9.75 -5.65
CA ALA A 123 -19.44 -9.40 -7.07
C ALA A 123 -19.93 -10.57 -7.93
N VAL A 124 -19.41 -11.78 -7.70
CA VAL A 124 -19.83 -13.00 -8.42
C VAL A 124 -21.27 -13.38 -8.05
N SER A 125 -21.64 -13.35 -6.78
CA SER A 125 -23.03 -13.58 -6.33
C SER A 125 -24.00 -12.62 -7.01
N TYR A 126 -23.64 -11.33 -7.14
CA TYR A 126 -24.47 -10.38 -7.86
C TYR A 126 -24.66 -10.77 -9.34
N MET A 127 -23.59 -11.17 -10.03
CA MET A 127 -23.69 -11.63 -11.43
C MET A 127 -24.60 -12.85 -11.59
N ILE A 128 -24.52 -13.82 -10.67
CA ILE A 128 -25.35 -15.03 -10.70
C ILE A 128 -26.80 -14.72 -10.34
N GLU A 129 -27.02 -14.06 -9.20
CA GLU A 129 -28.35 -13.92 -8.60
C GLU A 129 -29.18 -12.81 -9.25
N LYS A 130 -28.54 -11.73 -9.70
CA LYS A 130 -29.23 -10.55 -10.28
C LYS A 130 -29.16 -10.51 -11.80
N ASN A 131 -28.07 -11.00 -12.38
CA ASN A 131 -27.87 -10.95 -13.83
C ASN A 131 -27.98 -12.33 -14.50
N HIS A 132 -28.22 -13.39 -13.73
CA HIS A 132 -28.37 -14.77 -14.22
C HIS A 132 -27.18 -15.28 -15.04
N CYS A 133 -25.97 -14.77 -14.77
CA CYS A 133 -24.76 -15.22 -15.44
C CYS A 133 -24.39 -16.64 -15.02
N GLN A 134 -24.18 -17.55 -15.98
CA GLN A 134 -23.78 -18.95 -15.73
C GLN A 134 -22.36 -19.29 -16.23
N HIS A 135 -21.78 -18.44 -17.08
CA HIS A 135 -20.43 -18.60 -17.62
C HIS A 135 -19.59 -17.37 -17.25
N ILE A 136 -18.88 -17.46 -16.13
CA ILE A 136 -18.11 -16.36 -15.56
C ILE A 136 -16.63 -16.70 -15.67
N GLY A 137 -15.91 -15.94 -16.50
CA GLY A 137 -14.44 -15.96 -16.51
C GLY A 137 -13.88 -14.93 -15.53
N ILE A 138 -12.73 -15.22 -14.94
CA ILE A 138 -12.00 -14.29 -14.07
C ILE A 138 -10.61 -14.03 -14.65
N ILE A 139 -10.22 -12.76 -14.70
CA ILE A 139 -8.85 -12.32 -14.96
C ILE A 139 -8.32 -11.75 -13.65
N THR A 140 -7.29 -12.39 -13.10
CA THR A 140 -6.68 -12.00 -11.83
C THR A 140 -5.37 -11.25 -12.04
N GLY A 141 -4.85 -10.66 -10.97
CA GLY A 141 -3.44 -10.25 -10.93
C GLY A 141 -2.50 -11.46 -11.03
N TYR A 142 -1.21 -11.17 -11.21
CA TYR A 142 -0.15 -12.17 -11.32
C TYR A 142 -0.08 -13.02 -10.04
N ASP A 143 -0.15 -14.35 -10.18
CA ASP A 143 0.07 -15.29 -9.09
C ASP A 143 1.55 -15.67 -9.07
N SER A 144 2.26 -15.36 -7.98
CA SER A 144 3.66 -15.72 -7.80
C SER A 144 3.86 -17.18 -7.34
N GLY A 145 2.80 -17.99 -7.27
CA GLY A 145 2.92 -19.45 -7.28
C GLY A 145 2.11 -20.21 -6.24
N VAL A 146 0.77 -20.12 -6.28
CA VAL A 146 -0.05 -21.28 -5.89
C VAL A 146 -0.54 -21.96 -7.17
N THR A 147 0.00 -23.16 -7.41
CA THR A 147 -0.32 -24.02 -8.55
C THR A 147 -1.82 -24.20 -8.77
N ALA A 148 -2.16 -24.30 -10.06
CA ALA A 148 -3.47 -24.63 -10.62
C ALA A 148 -4.24 -25.74 -9.89
#